data_AF-W1WHS5-F1
#
_entry.id   AF-W1WHS5-F1
#
_cell.length_a   1.000
_cell.length_b   1.000
_cell.length_c   1.000
_cell.angle_alpha   90.00
_cell.angle_beta   90.00
_cell.angle_gamma   90.00
#
_symmetry.space_group_name_H-M   'P 1'
#
loop_
_entity.id
_entity.type
_entity.pdbx_description
1 polymer ?
#
loop_
_entity_poly.entity_id
_entity_poly.type
_entity_poly.pdbx_seq_one_letter_code
_entity_poly.pdbx_strand_id
1 'polypeptide(L)' 'MNTFSQVWVFSDTPSRLPELMNGAQALANQINAFVLNDADGVQAIQLGANHVWKLNGKPDDRMIE' A
#
# COMPACT_ATOMS: atom_id res chain seq x y z
N MET A 1 -13.46 -13.83 -11.78
CA MET A 1 -13.99 -13.26 -10.52
C MET A 1 -12.80 -13.00 -9.62
N ASN A 2 -12.58 -11.76 -9.19
CA ASN A 2 -11.59 -11.48 -8.16
C ASN A 2 -12.12 -12.06 -6.84
N THR A 3 -11.25 -12.78 -6.13
CA THR A 3 -11.61 -13.63 -4.99
C THR A 3 -11.91 -12.80 -3.74
N PHE A 4 -11.33 -11.61 -3.61
CA PHE A 4 -11.49 -10.74 -2.45
C PHE A 4 -12.19 -9.43 -2.81
N SER A 5 -13.06 -8.97 -1.91
CA SER A 5 -13.66 -7.64 -2.02
C SER A 5 -12.61 -6.52 -1.90
N GLN A 6 -11.62 -6.71 -1.02
CA GLN A 6 -10.52 -5.78 -0.80
C GLN A 6 -9.23 -6.52 -0.39
N VAL A 7 -8.08 -5.97 -0.76
CA VAL A 7 -6.74 -6.40 -0.29
C VAL A 7 -5.95 -5.19 0.18
N TRP A 8 -5.13 -5.40 1.20
CA TRP A 8 -4.19 -4.41 1.72
C TRP A 8 -2.77 -4.81 1.32
N VAL A 9 -2.04 -3.86 0.73
CA VAL A 9 -0.65 -4.02 0.29
C VAL A 9 0.25 -3.12 1.11
N PHE A 10 1.36 -3.67 1.56
CA PHE A 10 2.45 -2.93 2.17
C PHE A 10 3.77 -3.54 1.71
N SER A 11 4.77 -2.69 1.45
CA SER A 11 6.14 -3.11 1.20
C SER A 11 7.09 -2.19 1.96
N ASP A 12 7.98 -2.78 2.76
CA ASP A 12 9.11 -2.10 3.37
C ASP A 12 10.29 -1.92 2.38
N THR A 13 10.22 -2.63 1.25
CA THR A 13 11.24 -2.64 0.20
C THR A 13 10.64 -2.03 -1.07
N PRO A 14 11.03 -0.80 -1.48
CA PRO A 14 10.37 -0.11 -2.59
C PRO A 14 10.33 -0.90 -3.90
N SER A 15 11.39 -1.66 -4.21
CA SER A 15 11.47 -2.47 -5.43
C SER A 15 10.48 -3.65 -5.48
N ARG A 16 9.91 -4.05 -4.34
CA ARG A 16 8.89 -5.13 -4.27
C ARG A 16 7.47 -4.62 -4.44
N LEU A 17 7.23 -3.31 -4.32
CA LEU A 17 5.89 -2.73 -4.43
C LEU A 17 5.18 -3.10 -5.76
N PRO A 18 5.83 -3.07 -6.94
CA PRO A 18 5.19 -3.45 -8.20
C PRO A 18 4.71 -4.90 -8.23
N GLU A 19 5.51 -5.83 -7.71
CA GLU A 19 5.15 -7.25 -7.68
C GLU A 19 3.93 -7.51 -6.78
N LEU A 20 3.93 -6.92 -5.58
CA LEU A 20 2.83 -7.05 -4.64
C LEU A 20 1.52 -6.44 -5.17
N MET A 21 1.62 -5.29 -5.84
CA MET A 21 0.46 -4.64 -6.47
C MET A 21 -0.12 -5.48 -7.62
N ASN A 22 0.73 -6.05 -8.48
CA ASN A 22 0.29 -6.97 -9.54
C ASN A 22 -0.44 -8.19 -8.96
N GLY A 23 0.07 -8.78 -7.88
CA GLY A 23 -0.60 -9.86 -7.17
C GLY A 23 -1.97 -9.44 -6.63
N ALA A 24 -2.07 -8.25 -6.03
CA ALA A 24 -3.32 -7.72 -5.50
C ALA A 24 -4.37 -7.47 -6.61
N GLN A 25 -3.95 -6.97 -7.77
CA GLN A 25 -4.85 -6.75 -8.93
C GLN A 25 -5.48 -8.04 -9.45
N ALA A 26 -4.73 -9.14 -9.43
CA ALA A 26 -5.26 -10.44 -9.83
C ALA A 26 -6.31 -11.01 -8.85
N LEU A 27 -6.32 -10.52 -7.59
CA LEU A 27 -7.05 -11.15 -6.49
C LEU A 27 -8.21 -10.31 -5.96
N ALA A 28 -8.19 -8.98 -6.12
CA ALA A 28 -9.10 -8.07 -5.43
C ALA A 28 -9.79 -7.06 -6.33
N ASN A 29 -11.05 -6.72 -6.02
CA ASN A 29 -11.74 -5.62 -6.69
C ASN A 29 -11.28 -4.24 -6.19
N GLN A 30 -10.81 -4.17 -4.95
CA GLN A 30 -10.31 -2.94 -4.32
C GLN A 30 -8.94 -3.21 -3.70
N ILE A 31 -7.99 -2.31 -3.94
CA ILE A 31 -6.62 -2.39 -3.44
C ILE A 31 -6.33 -1.16 -2.62
N ASN A 32 -5.98 -1.40 -1.36
CA ASN A 32 -5.58 -0.40 -0.39
C ASN A 32 -4.07 -0.54 -0.17
N ALA A 33 -3.31 0.56 -0.15
CA ALA A 33 -1.86 0.51 0.03
C ALA A 33 -1.36 1.38 1.18
N PHE A 34 -0.50 0.82 2.02
CA PHE A 34 0.31 1.59 2.96
C PHE A 34 1.67 1.91 2.32
N VAL A 35 2.12 3.16 2.44
CA VAL A 35 3.39 3.63 1.87
C VAL A 35 4.20 4.42 2.90
N LEU A 36 5.53 4.43 2.77
CA LEU A 36 6.42 5.13 3.70
C LEU A 36 6.81 6.54 3.22
N ASN A 37 6.64 6.83 1.93
CA ASN A 37 6.99 8.10 1.33
C ASN A 37 6.04 8.45 0.16
N ASP A 38 6.14 9.68 -0.33
CA ASP A 38 5.24 10.18 -1.38
C ASP A 38 5.53 9.56 -2.75
N ALA A 39 6.77 9.17 -3.03
CA ALA A 39 7.14 8.53 -4.30
C ALA A 39 6.50 7.14 -4.43
N ASP A 40 6.55 6.34 -3.38
CA ASP A 40 5.87 5.04 -3.30
C ASP A 40 4.34 5.23 -3.38
N GLY A 41 3.80 6.31 -2.82
CA GLY A 41 2.38 6.66 -2.93
C GLY A 41 1.95 6.92 -4.37
N VAL A 42 2.71 7.72 -5.11
CA VAL A 42 2.48 7.95 -6.55
C VAL A 42 2.58 6.63 -7.32
N GLN A 43 3.59 5.81 -7.02
CA GLN A 43 3.77 4.52 -7.67
C GLN A 43 2.60 3.57 -7.41
N ALA A 44 2.12 3.48 -6.17
CA ALA A 44 0.98 2.62 -5.80
C ALA A 44 -0.30 3.01 -6.56
N ILE A 45 -0.59 4.31 -6.72
CA ILE A 45 -1.73 4.78 -7.52
C ILE A 45 -1.56 4.40 -8.99
N GLN A 46 -0.37 4.59 -9.57
CA GLN A 46 -0.08 4.19 -10.96
C GLN A 46 -0.24 2.68 -11.18
N LEU A 47 0.03 1.88 -10.15
CA LEU A 47 -0.14 0.43 -10.13
C LEU A 47 -1.58 -0.02 -9.78
N GLY A 48 -2.54 0.90 -9.65
CA GLY A 48 -3.95 0.59 -9.48
C GLY A 48 -4.45 0.48 -8.04
N ALA A 49 -3.75 1.08 -7.06
CA ALA A 49 -4.32 1.27 -5.73
C ALA A 49 -5.55 2.19 -5.81
N ASN A 50 -6.65 1.78 -5.17
CA ASN A 50 -7.85 2.61 -5.00
C ASN A 50 -7.64 3.67 -3.92
N HIS A 51 -6.91 3.30 -2.86
CA HIS A 51 -6.61 4.18 -1.74
C HIS A 51 -5.18 3.97 -1.26
N VAL A 52 -4.53 5.07 -0.87
CA VAL A 52 -3.15 5.06 -0.35
C VAL A 52 -3.11 5.81 0.98
N TRP A 53 -2.50 5.18 1.98
CA TRP A 53 -2.24 5.76 3.29
C TRP A 53 -0.73 5.84 3.50
N LYS A 54 -0.23 7.07 3.63
CA LYS A 54 1.15 7.30 4.04
C LYS A 54 1.28 7.05 5.54
N LEU A 55 2.07 6.06 5.90
CA LEU A 55 2.45 5.83 7.29
C LEU A 55 3.45 6.91 7.67
N ASN A 56 3.09 7.70 8.67
CA ASN A 56 4.04 8.57 9.34
C ASN A 56 4.61 7.80 10.53
N GLY A 57 5.91 7.97 10.79
CA GLY A 57 6.56 7.36 11.95
C GLY A 57 5.87 7.75 13.25
N LYS A 58 6.25 7.07 14.33
CA LYS A 58 5.86 7.47 15.67
C LYS A 58 6.19 8.97 15.83
N PRO A 59 5.24 9.81 16.28
CA PRO A 59 5.57 11.17 16.66
C PRO A 59 6.64 11.12 17.75
N ASP A 60 7.79 11.77 17.54
CA ASP A 60 8.88 11.80 18.53
C ASP A 60 8.42 12.35 19.89
N ASP A 61 7.32 13.11 19.91
CA ASP A 61 6.70 13.73 21.07
C ASP A 61 5.66 12.84 21.79
N ARG A 62 5.42 11.61 21.33
CA ARG A 62 4.37 10.75 21.88
C ARG A 62 4.84 9.30 22.08
N MET A 63 5.46 9.03 23.23
CA MET A 63 5.48 7.67 23.79
C MET A 63 4.07 7.32 24.29
N ILE A 64 3.52 6.21 23.80
CA ILE A 64 2.31 5.57 24.32
C ILE A 64 2.81 4.21 24.82
N GLU A 65 2.80 4.03 26.15
CA GLU A 65 2.97 2.74 26.83
C GLU A 65 1.63 2.00 26.90
#